data_AF-A0AAW0FS05-F1
#
_entry.id   AF-A0AAW0FS05-F1
#
_cell.length_a   1.000
_cell.length_b   1.000
_cell.length_c   1.000
_cell.angle_alpha   90.00
_cell.angle_beta   90.00
_cell.angle_gamma   90.00
#
_symmetry.space_group_name_H-M   'P 1'
#
loop_
_entity.id
_entity.type
_entity.pdbx_description
1 polymer ?
#
loop_
_entity_poly.entity_id
_entity_poly.type
_entity_poly.pdbx_seq_one_letter_code
_entity_poly.pdbx_strand_id
1 'polypeptide(L)'
;MSQFNSDSSANKDLIKGALDVDPWLEPFSPQLINRQLQFKEWHESLLKSEKSLDSFASSYEKYGVHADWNTKQITVTQYVPDVKEVSIVGDFNHWDPNSHKLVQANNFGLWSLTIDAVDGEFVIPHDSRYKISMLLPSGERIYRLDPWVIRATPSTENTLYEGRFWNPNPSDVYKRKTPRPKNKDGIKIYEAHVGISTPEAKVGSYKNFTTKILPIIHRLGYNSIQLMAVMEHAYYASFGYQVTNFFAASSRFGSPEDLKELIDEAHRR
;
A
#
# COMPACT_ATOMS: atom_id res chain seq x y z
N MET A 1 -11.43 30.03 19.78
CA MET A 1 -10.80 31.32 19.44
C MET A 1 -9.70 31.58 20.45
N SER A 2 -8.49 31.06 20.22
CA SER A 2 -7.30 31.48 20.98
C SER A 2 -6.54 32.51 20.16
N GLN A 3 -6.12 33.57 20.84
CA GLN A 3 -5.38 34.69 20.27
C GLN A 3 -3.97 34.23 19.89
N PHE A 4 -3.70 34.13 18.58
CA PHE A 4 -2.34 34.17 18.04
C PHE A 4 -2.07 35.59 17.52
N ASN A 5 -1.85 36.52 18.44
CA ASN A 5 -1.22 37.80 18.13
C ASN A 5 0.25 37.69 18.52
N SER A 6 1.05 37.10 17.63
CA SER A 6 2.52 37.15 17.68
C SER A 6 3.01 37.50 16.28
N ASP A 7 3.63 38.68 16.14
CA ASP A 7 4.24 39.30 14.96
C ASP A 7 3.80 38.82 13.56
N SER A 8 2.94 39.62 12.91
CA SER A 8 2.49 39.38 11.54
C SER A 8 3.59 39.47 10.48
N SER A 9 4.71 40.15 10.77
CA SER A 9 5.86 40.26 9.85
C SER A 9 6.73 39.00 9.87
N ALA A 10 7.08 38.50 11.07
CA ALA A 10 7.91 37.30 11.24
C ALA A 10 7.26 36.04 10.65
N ASN A 11 5.93 35.99 10.64
CA ASN A 11 5.20 34.85 10.07
C ASN A 11 5.04 34.92 8.54
N LYS A 12 5.16 36.09 7.91
CA LYS A 12 5.10 36.21 6.43
C LYS A 12 6.29 35.56 5.74
N ASP A 13 7.44 35.49 6.42
CA ASP A 13 8.62 34.80 5.90
C ASP A 13 8.34 33.32 5.61
N LEU A 14 7.40 32.69 6.33
CA LEU A 14 6.99 31.30 6.12
C LEU A 14 6.36 31.06 4.74
N ILE A 15 5.80 32.10 4.12
CA ILE A 15 5.11 32.02 2.83
C ILE A 15 5.79 32.87 1.75
N LYS A 16 6.97 33.44 2.05
CA LYS A 16 7.70 34.33 1.14
C LYS A 16 7.90 33.71 -0.23
N GLY A 17 8.31 32.43 -0.29
CA GLY A 17 8.52 31.75 -1.58
C GLY A 17 7.27 31.67 -2.45
N ALA A 18 6.07 31.58 -1.85
CA ALA A 18 4.81 31.62 -2.60
C ALA A 18 4.48 33.05 -3.06
N LEU A 19 4.68 34.05 -2.19
CA LEU A 19 4.43 35.47 -2.50
C LEU A 19 5.39 36.04 -3.54
N ASP A 20 6.66 35.59 -3.54
CA ASP A 20 7.66 35.97 -4.55
C ASP A 20 7.25 35.49 -5.95
N VAL A 21 6.58 34.34 -6.04
CA VAL A 21 6.08 33.77 -7.30
C VAL A 21 4.75 34.39 -7.70
N ASP A 22 3.82 34.56 -6.75
CA ASP A 22 2.50 35.13 -6.97
C ASP A 22 2.10 36.09 -5.83
N PRO A 23 2.32 37.41 -6.00
CA PRO A 23 1.94 38.42 -5.02
C PRO A 23 0.42 38.51 -4.77
N TRP A 24 -0.43 37.94 -5.63
CA TRP A 24 -1.89 37.98 -5.45
C TRP A 24 -2.36 37.07 -4.30
N LEU A 25 -1.46 36.25 -3.76
CA LEU A 25 -1.70 35.43 -2.58
C LEU A 25 -1.67 36.23 -1.27
N GLU A 26 -1.17 37.47 -1.28
CA GLU A 26 -1.00 38.32 -0.08
C GLU A 26 -2.28 38.45 0.77
N PRO A 27 -3.50 38.67 0.21
CA PRO A 27 -4.73 38.75 1.01
C PRO A 27 -5.08 37.43 1.74
N PHE A 28 -4.52 36.30 1.32
CA PHE A 28 -4.73 34.97 1.91
C PHE A 28 -3.60 34.53 2.84
N SER A 29 -2.67 35.45 3.16
CA SER A 29 -1.52 35.18 4.04
C SER A 29 -1.89 34.52 5.36
N PRO A 30 -2.96 34.93 6.09
CA PRO A 30 -3.30 34.29 7.37
C PRO A 30 -3.55 32.78 7.25
N GLN A 31 -4.26 32.35 6.20
CA GLN A 31 -4.57 30.93 5.96
C GLN A 31 -3.34 30.16 5.52
N LEU A 32 -2.50 30.75 4.66
CA LEU A 32 -1.27 30.12 4.17
C LEU A 32 -0.24 29.95 5.31
N ILE A 33 -0.10 30.95 6.18
CA ILE A 33 0.73 30.90 7.38
C ILE A 33 0.23 29.80 8.32
N ASN A 34 -1.08 29.75 8.61
CA ASN A 34 -1.64 28.72 9.47
C ASN A 34 -1.38 27.29 8.93
N ARG A 35 -1.44 27.08 7.61
CA ARG A 35 -1.07 25.80 6.99
C ARG A 35 0.40 25.45 7.22
N GLN A 36 1.31 26.43 7.12
CA GLN A 36 2.74 26.22 7.39
C GLN A 36 3.01 25.88 8.86
N LEU A 37 2.33 26.56 9.78
CA LEU A 37 2.46 26.29 11.22
C LEU A 37 1.95 24.87 11.57
N GLN A 38 0.78 24.48 11.07
CA GLN A 38 0.27 23.11 11.26
C GLN A 38 1.19 22.05 10.64
N PHE A 39 1.73 22.31 9.44
CA PHE A 39 2.72 21.42 8.84
C PHE A 39 3.94 21.24 9.74
N LYS A 40 4.50 22.33 10.27
CA LYS A 40 5.66 22.28 11.17
C LYS A 40 5.36 21.53 12.45
N GLU A 41 4.21 21.78 13.07
CA GLU A 41 3.78 21.08 14.28
C GLU A 41 3.66 19.56 14.06
N TRP A 42 3.02 19.13 12.97
CA TRP A 42 2.93 17.72 12.61
C TRP A 42 4.29 17.12 12.26
N HIS A 43 5.11 17.85 11.52
CA HIS A 43 6.45 17.42 11.14
C HIS A 43 7.32 17.18 12.38
N GLU A 44 7.36 18.12 13.33
CA GLU A 44 8.07 17.99 14.59
C GLU A 44 7.52 16.84 15.45
N SER A 45 6.20 16.70 15.52
CA SER A 45 5.55 15.61 16.25
C SER A 45 5.95 14.25 15.71
N LEU A 46 5.92 14.05 14.39
CA LEU A 46 6.32 12.81 13.73
C LEU A 46 7.82 12.52 13.89
N LEU A 47 8.68 13.53 13.77
CA LEU A 47 10.11 13.33 14.02
C LEU A 47 10.39 12.90 15.46
N LYS A 48 9.66 13.46 16.42
CA LYS A 48 9.81 13.12 17.83
C LYS A 48 9.31 11.70 18.13
N SER A 49 8.17 11.29 17.58
CA SER A 49 7.57 9.98 17.87
C SER A 49 8.17 8.83 17.04
N GLU A 50 8.52 9.09 15.78
CA GLU A 50 8.91 8.06 14.80
C GLU A 50 10.38 8.13 14.40
N LYS A 51 11.15 9.05 14.99
CA LYS A 51 12.57 9.35 14.69
C LYS A 51 12.81 9.99 13.32
N SER A 52 12.12 9.54 12.27
CA SER A 52 12.19 10.12 10.92
C SER A 52 10.88 9.89 10.14
N LEU A 53 10.63 10.75 9.14
CA LEU A 53 9.51 10.56 8.22
C LEU A 53 9.64 9.28 7.39
N ASP A 54 10.88 8.86 7.09
CA ASP A 54 11.17 7.62 6.37
C ASP A 54 10.81 6.38 7.19
N SER A 55 11.16 6.38 8.48
CA SER A 55 10.77 5.31 9.43
C SER A 55 9.25 5.22 9.55
N PHE A 56 8.57 6.38 9.65
CA PHE A 56 7.10 6.41 9.69
C PHE A 56 6.47 5.86 8.41
N ALA A 57 6.96 6.30 7.23
CA ALA A 57 6.48 5.88 5.93
C ALA A 57 6.78 4.40 5.61
N SER A 58 7.75 3.79 6.31
CA SER A 58 8.14 2.38 6.17
C SER A 58 7.37 1.43 7.09
N SER A 59 6.23 1.89 7.66
CA SER A 59 5.37 1.08 8.53
C SER A 59 4.92 -0.26 7.93
N TYR A 60 4.86 -0.36 6.60
CA TYR A 60 4.54 -1.62 5.90
C TYR A 60 5.55 -2.74 6.15
N GLU A 61 6.77 -2.43 6.60
CA GLU A 61 7.78 -3.43 7.00
C GLU A 61 7.46 -4.07 8.35
N LYS A 62 6.56 -3.46 9.14
CA LYS A 62 6.17 -3.93 10.47
C LYS A 62 4.72 -4.40 10.52
N TYR A 63 3.80 -3.61 9.98
CA TYR A 63 2.37 -3.91 9.96
C TYR A 63 2.02 -4.90 8.85
N GLY A 64 0.99 -5.71 9.07
CA GLY A 64 0.58 -6.78 8.16
C GLY A 64 1.05 -8.16 8.62
N VAL A 65 1.23 -9.07 7.67
CA VAL A 65 1.68 -10.45 7.90
C VAL A 65 3.04 -10.65 7.23
N HIS A 66 4.08 -10.85 8.02
CA HIS A 66 5.47 -10.91 7.58
C HIS A 66 6.09 -12.27 7.86
N ALA A 67 6.77 -12.84 6.88
CA ALA A 67 7.45 -14.12 6.99
C ALA A 67 8.96 -13.94 7.12
N ASP A 68 9.60 -14.66 8.04
CA ASP A 68 11.05 -14.79 8.11
C ASP A 68 11.47 -16.11 7.46
N TRP A 69 12.20 -16.04 6.34
CA TRP A 69 12.65 -17.24 5.62
C TRP A 69 13.74 -18.05 6.32
N ASN A 70 14.45 -17.47 7.28
CA ASN A 70 15.50 -18.13 8.05
C ASN A 70 14.91 -18.98 9.19
N THR A 71 13.97 -18.40 9.94
CA THR A 71 13.34 -19.05 11.10
C THR A 71 12.02 -19.74 10.77
N LYS A 72 11.43 -19.43 9.60
CA LYS A 72 10.06 -19.79 9.19
C LYS A 72 8.97 -19.26 10.10
N GLN A 73 9.30 -18.31 10.98
CA GLN A 73 8.31 -17.62 11.80
C GLN A 73 7.47 -16.66 10.95
N ILE A 74 6.22 -16.47 11.36
CA ILE A 74 5.32 -15.46 10.80
C ILE A 74 4.97 -14.47 11.90
N THR A 75 5.24 -13.19 11.66
CA THR A 75 4.82 -12.09 12.54
C THR A 75 3.60 -11.41 11.95
N VAL A 76 2.54 -11.30 12.74
CA VAL A 76 1.31 -10.58 12.41
C VAL A 76 1.26 -9.35 13.29
N THR A 77 1.13 -8.16 12.71
CA THR A 77 0.95 -6.90 13.44
C THR A 77 -0.20 -6.10 12.85
N GLN A 78 -1.20 -5.76 13.67
CA GLN A 78 -2.42 -5.11 13.23
C GLN A 78 -2.77 -3.90 14.09
N TYR A 79 -3.18 -2.80 13.47
CA TYR A 79 -3.79 -1.67 14.17
C TYR A 79 -5.30 -1.82 14.12
N VAL A 80 -5.90 -2.17 15.26
CA VAL A 80 -7.34 -2.37 15.43
C VAL A 80 -7.74 -1.85 16.81
N PRO A 81 -8.10 -0.55 16.92
CA PRO A 81 -8.63 -0.01 18.16
C PRO A 81 -10.04 -0.55 18.45
N ASP A 82 -10.48 -0.42 19.70
CA ASP A 82 -11.87 -0.61 20.12
C ASP A 82 -12.48 -2.02 19.88
N VAL A 83 -11.65 -3.07 19.98
CA VAL A 83 -12.09 -4.47 19.89
C VAL A 83 -11.66 -5.28 21.12
N LYS A 84 -12.40 -6.35 21.42
CA LYS A 84 -12.13 -7.26 22.56
C LYS A 84 -11.05 -8.29 22.24
N GLU A 85 -11.06 -8.79 21.00
CA GLU A 85 -10.11 -9.81 20.54
C GLU A 85 -9.77 -9.57 19.07
N VAL A 86 -8.54 -9.91 18.70
CA VAL A 86 -8.08 -9.98 17.31
C VAL A 86 -7.48 -11.36 17.07
N SER A 87 -7.74 -11.95 15.90
CA SER A 87 -7.22 -13.26 15.52
C SER A 87 -6.91 -13.28 14.03
N ILE A 88 -5.86 -13.99 13.63
CA ILE A 88 -5.64 -14.32 12.22
C ILE A 88 -6.33 -15.66 11.93
N VAL A 89 -7.10 -15.72 10.85
CA VAL A 89 -7.85 -16.91 10.44
C VAL A 89 -7.64 -17.18 8.96
N GLY A 90 -7.68 -18.44 8.55
CA GLY A 90 -7.52 -18.79 7.15
C GLY A 90 -7.58 -20.29 6.92
N ASP A 91 -7.21 -20.71 5.71
CA ASP A 91 -7.22 -22.12 5.34
C ASP A 91 -6.33 -22.95 6.28
N PHE A 92 -5.20 -22.37 6.72
CA PHE A 92 -4.21 -23.00 7.60
C PHE A 92 -4.73 -23.42 8.99
N ASN A 93 -5.80 -22.79 9.48
CA ASN A 93 -6.39 -23.09 10.79
C ASN A 93 -7.89 -23.39 10.71
N HIS A 94 -8.36 -23.81 9.53
CA HIS A 94 -9.77 -24.11 9.27
C HIS A 94 -10.73 -22.97 9.64
N TRP A 95 -10.26 -21.73 9.50
CA TRP A 95 -11.00 -20.52 9.86
C TRP A 95 -11.42 -20.42 11.34
N ASP A 96 -10.74 -21.14 12.26
CA ASP A 96 -11.03 -21.08 13.69
C ASP A 96 -10.45 -19.80 14.34
N PRO A 97 -11.30 -18.86 14.83
CA PRO A 97 -10.84 -17.65 15.47
C PRO A 97 -10.19 -17.87 16.84
N ASN A 98 -10.32 -19.04 17.46
CA ASN A 98 -9.74 -19.30 18.77
C ASN A 98 -8.31 -19.84 18.69
N SER A 99 -7.89 -20.30 17.51
CA SER A 99 -6.61 -20.97 17.31
C SER A 99 -5.41 -20.02 17.34
N HIS A 100 -5.52 -18.84 16.69
CA HIS A 100 -4.39 -17.91 16.51
C HIS A 100 -4.77 -16.47 16.94
N LYS A 101 -5.02 -16.28 18.23
CA LYS A 101 -5.34 -14.96 18.83
C LYS A 101 -4.08 -14.09 18.93
N LEU A 102 -4.21 -12.82 18.56
CA LEU A 102 -3.18 -11.81 18.75
C LEU A 102 -3.25 -11.27 20.19
N VAL A 103 -2.10 -10.84 20.69
CA VAL A 103 -1.96 -10.17 21.98
C VAL A 103 -1.92 -8.67 21.75
N GLN A 104 -2.61 -7.91 22.60
CA GLN A 104 -2.54 -6.46 22.57
C GLN A 104 -1.12 -6.00 22.94
N ALA A 105 -0.44 -5.37 21.99
CA ALA A 105 0.94 -4.92 22.11
C ALA A 105 1.08 -3.54 22.77
N ASN A 106 0.02 -2.70 22.70
CA ASN A 106 -0.02 -1.41 23.38
C ASN A 106 -1.46 -0.91 23.63
N ASN A 107 -1.56 0.22 24.33
CA ASN A 107 -2.84 0.87 24.68
C ASN A 107 -3.45 1.73 23.55
N PHE A 108 -2.85 1.73 22.35
CA PHE A 108 -3.34 2.49 21.20
C PHE A 108 -4.13 1.64 20.20
N GLY A 109 -4.26 0.33 20.46
CA GLY A 109 -4.93 -0.61 19.55
C GLY A 109 -3.97 -1.38 18.65
N LEU A 110 -2.69 -1.48 18.99
CA LEU A 110 -1.76 -2.38 18.31
C LEU A 110 -1.91 -3.79 18.86
N TRP A 111 -2.01 -4.77 17.96
CA TRP A 111 -2.09 -6.19 18.26
C TRP A 111 -0.98 -6.92 17.51
N SER A 112 -0.39 -7.95 18.14
CA SER A 112 0.67 -8.75 17.52
C SER A 112 0.58 -10.23 17.87
N LEU A 113 1.06 -11.07 16.95
CA LEU A 113 1.28 -12.50 17.16
C LEU A 113 2.54 -12.92 16.40
N THR A 114 3.37 -13.74 17.03
CA THR A 114 4.43 -14.49 16.34
C THR A 114 4.01 -15.95 16.32
N ILE A 115 3.98 -16.52 15.12
CA ILE A 115 3.63 -17.92 14.87
C ILE A 115 4.94 -18.65 14.55
N ASP A 116 5.28 -19.63 15.37
CA ASP A 116 6.46 -20.46 15.16
C ASP A 116 6.28 -21.44 14.00
N ALA A 117 7.41 -21.85 13.43
CA ALA A 117 7.44 -22.87 12.39
C ALA A 117 6.91 -24.21 12.93
N VAL A 118 6.22 -24.97 12.07
CA VAL A 118 5.82 -26.35 12.36
C VAL A 118 6.54 -27.25 11.37
N ASP A 119 7.25 -28.25 11.89
CA ASP A 119 8.06 -29.19 11.09
C ASP A 119 9.06 -28.51 10.14
N GLY A 120 9.58 -27.33 10.55
CA GLY A 120 10.53 -26.56 9.75
C GLY A 120 9.91 -25.80 8.58
N GLU A 121 8.58 -25.68 8.55
CA GLU A 121 7.83 -25.00 7.48
C GLU A 121 6.97 -23.86 8.02
N PHE A 122 6.56 -22.97 7.11
CA PHE A 122 5.64 -21.89 7.42
C PHE A 122 4.24 -22.45 7.74
N VAL A 123 3.67 -22.02 8.87
CA VAL A 123 2.31 -22.40 9.27
C VAL A 123 1.25 -21.90 8.29
N ILE A 124 1.45 -20.73 7.69
CA ILE A 124 0.57 -20.19 6.64
C ILE A 124 1.22 -20.45 5.28
N PRO A 125 0.66 -21.31 4.41
CA PRO A 125 1.25 -21.59 3.11
C PRO A 125 1.22 -20.38 2.17
N HIS A 126 2.19 -20.28 1.26
CA HIS A 126 2.21 -19.28 0.21
C HIS A 126 0.91 -19.26 -0.60
N ASP A 127 0.40 -18.07 -0.87
CA ASP A 127 -0.84 -17.78 -1.59
C ASP A 127 -2.06 -18.49 -0.97
N SER A 128 -2.04 -18.89 0.30
CA SER A 128 -3.24 -19.40 0.99
C SER A 128 -4.15 -18.25 1.44
N ARG A 129 -5.45 -18.53 1.65
CA ARG A 129 -6.43 -17.51 2.07
C ARG A 129 -6.28 -17.20 3.55
N TYR A 130 -6.39 -15.92 3.89
CA TYR A 130 -6.52 -15.48 5.28
C TYR A 130 -7.37 -14.21 5.42
N LYS A 131 -7.83 -13.95 6.64
CA LYS A 131 -8.51 -12.73 7.10
C LYS A 131 -8.11 -12.40 8.54
N ILE A 132 -8.39 -11.16 8.95
CA ILE A 132 -8.35 -10.74 10.35
C ILE A 132 -9.77 -10.87 10.93
N SER A 133 -9.91 -11.69 11.96
CA SER A 133 -11.13 -11.82 12.76
C SER A 133 -11.05 -10.89 13.95
N MET A 134 -12.16 -10.22 14.27
CA MET A 134 -12.26 -9.31 15.40
C MET A 134 -13.55 -9.58 16.18
N LEU A 135 -13.46 -9.55 17.51
CA LEU A 135 -14.62 -9.58 18.39
C LEU A 135 -14.95 -8.16 18.85
N LEU A 136 -16.10 -7.64 18.43
CA LEU A 136 -16.55 -6.31 18.79
C LEU A 136 -17.01 -6.22 20.26
N PRO A 137 -17.08 -5.02 20.86
CA PRO A 137 -17.64 -4.83 22.20
C PRO A 137 -19.06 -5.38 22.36
N SER A 138 -19.86 -5.36 21.28
CA SER A 138 -21.21 -5.94 21.21
C SER A 138 -21.26 -7.46 21.37
N GLY A 139 -20.11 -8.15 21.21
CA GLY A 139 -20.04 -9.61 21.13
C GLY A 139 -20.16 -10.17 19.71
N GLU A 140 -20.40 -9.32 18.71
CA GLU A 140 -20.37 -9.73 17.30
C GLU A 140 -18.95 -10.04 16.83
N ARG A 141 -18.78 -11.14 16.09
CA ARG A 141 -17.52 -11.47 15.43
C ARG A 141 -17.56 -11.08 13.96
N ILE A 142 -16.60 -10.25 13.54
CA ILE A 142 -16.48 -9.78 12.17
C ILE A 142 -15.17 -10.28 11.54
N TYR A 143 -15.13 -10.31 10.20
CA TYR A 143 -13.96 -10.70 9.42
C TYR A 143 -13.67 -9.61 8.38
N ARG A 144 -12.40 -9.19 8.29
CA ARG A 144 -11.94 -8.18 7.32
C ARG A 144 -10.66 -8.64 6.65
N LEU A 145 -10.39 -8.12 5.45
CA LEU A 145 -9.07 -8.26 4.85
C LEU A 145 -8.08 -7.42 5.68
N ASP A 146 -6.84 -7.88 5.72
CA ASP A 146 -5.73 -7.12 6.29
C ASP A 146 -5.55 -5.81 5.50
N PRO A 147 -5.59 -4.62 6.13
CA PRO A 147 -5.31 -3.35 5.46
C PRO A 147 -3.95 -3.31 4.74
N TRP A 148 -3.00 -4.13 5.19
CA TRP A 148 -1.64 -4.25 4.68
C TRP A 148 -1.45 -5.42 3.72
N VAL A 149 -2.53 -6.08 3.30
CA VAL A 149 -2.47 -7.20 2.36
C VAL A 149 -1.82 -6.76 1.05
N ILE A 150 -0.80 -7.50 0.60
CA ILE A 150 -0.08 -7.21 -0.65
C ILE A 150 -0.63 -7.97 -1.86
N ARG A 151 -1.54 -8.91 -1.63
CA ARG A 151 -2.29 -9.62 -2.67
C ARG A 151 -3.69 -9.98 -2.17
N ALA A 152 -4.71 -9.47 -2.85
CA ALA A 152 -6.09 -9.86 -2.62
C ALA A 152 -6.69 -10.35 -3.94
N THR A 153 -7.51 -11.40 -3.91
CA THR A 153 -8.14 -11.99 -5.11
C THR A 153 -9.64 -12.08 -4.95
N PRO A 154 -10.44 -11.99 -6.04
CA PRO A 154 -11.86 -12.32 -5.96
C PRO A 154 -12.03 -13.79 -5.55
N SER A 155 -13.00 -14.06 -4.69
CA SER A 155 -13.36 -15.43 -4.32
C SER A 155 -13.95 -16.17 -5.51
N THR A 156 -13.68 -17.48 -5.59
CA THR A 156 -14.35 -18.37 -6.56
C THR A 156 -15.71 -18.85 -6.08
N GLU A 157 -16.02 -18.65 -4.80
CA GLU A 157 -17.23 -19.19 -4.15
C GLU A 157 -18.31 -18.13 -3.93
N ASN A 158 -17.94 -16.85 -3.91
CA ASN A 158 -18.84 -15.74 -3.61
C ASN A 158 -18.36 -14.43 -4.23
N THR A 159 -19.08 -13.34 -3.99
CA THR A 159 -18.79 -12.01 -4.57
C THR A 159 -17.74 -11.20 -3.80
N LEU A 160 -17.18 -11.75 -2.71
CA LEU A 160 -16.21 -11.07 -1.87
C LEU A 160 -14.78 -11.28 -2.36
N TYR A 161 -13.87 -10.50 -1.79
CA TYR A 161 -12.43 -10.68 -1.95
C TYR A 161 -11.86 -11.50 -0.78
N GLU A 162 -10.68 -12.06 -1.03
CA GLU A 162 -9.90 -12.85 -0.08
C GLU A 162 -8.48 -12.29 0.00
N GLY A 163 -7.94 -12.16 1.21
CA GLY A 163 -6.52 -11.86 1.38
C GLY A 163 -5.71 -13.11 1.11
N ARG A 164 -4.59 -12.97 0.39
CA ARG A 164 -3.68 -14.07 0.03
C ARG A 164 -2.34 -13.84 0.70
N PHE A 165 -1.84 -14.84 1.43
CA PHE A 165 -0.53 -14.73 2.08
C PHE A 165 0.60 -14.83 1.05
N TRP A 166 1.01 -13.69 0.50
CA TRP A 166 1.97 -13.64 -0.60
C TRP A 166 3.42 -13.74 -0.10
N ASN A 167 3.88 -14.96 0.10
CA ASN A 167 5.25 -15.27 0.50
C ASN A 167 5.95 -16.22 -0.49
N PRO A 168 6.20 -15.82 -1.76
CA PRO A 168 6.81 -16.69 -2.74
C PRO A 168 8.23 -17.10 -2.32
N ASN A 169 8.75 -18.20 -2.86
CA ASN A 169 10.12 -18.61 -2.60
C ASN A 169 11.10 -17.49 -3.00
N PRO A 170 12.16 -17.19 -2.23
CA PRO A 170 13.15 -16.18 -2.60
C PRO A 170 13.80 -16.38 -3.98
N SER A 171 13.79 -17.60 -4.53
CA SER A 171 14.20 -17.89 -5.92
C SER A 171 13.24 -17.32 -6.96
N ASP A 172 11.96 -17.22 -6.62
CA ASP A 172 10.86 -16.87 -7.52
C ASP A 172 10.48 -15.38 -7.40
N VAL A 173 10.93 -14.71 -6.33
CA VAL A 173 10.78 -13.27 -6.16
C VAL A 173 11.51 -12.54 -7.29
N TYR A 174 10.81 -11.63 -7.96
CA TYR A 174 11.38 -10.81 -9.00
C TYR A 174 12.44 -9.86 -8.40
N LYS A 175 13.67 -9.98 -8.89
CA LYS A 175 14.79 -9.10 -8.53
C LYS A 175 14.99 -8.07 -9.62
N ARG A 176 14.87 -6.79 -9.25
CA ARG A 176 15.13 -5.65 -10.16
C ARG A 176 16.54 -5.75 -10.74
N LYS A 177 16.65 -5.65 -12.05
CA LYS A 177 17.91 -5.73 -12.83
C LYS A 177 18.34 -4.36 -13.35
N THR A 178 17.40 -3.43 -13.49
CA THR A 178 17.65 -2.15 -14.18
C THR A 178 17.65 -0.96 -13.21
N PRO A 179 18.60 0.00 -13.34
CA PRO A 179 18.53 1.26 -12.61
C PRO A 179 17.33 2.11 -13.07
N ARG A 180 16.87 3.03 -12.21
CA ARG A 180 15.84 4.00 -12.64
C ARG A 180 16.42 4.92 -13.72
N PRO A 181 15.69 5.19 -14.82
CA PRO A 181 16.16 6.08 -15.87
C PRO A 181 16.29 7.51 -15.35
N LYS A 182 17.27 8.25 -15.87
CA LYS A 182 17.41 9.69 -15.63
C LYS A 182 16.82 10.42 -16.81
N ASN A 183 15.83 11.27 -16.57
CA ASN A 183 15.26 12.10 -17.60
C ASN A 183 15.66 13.57 -17.39
N LYS A 184 16.32 14.18 -18.37
CA LYS A 184 16.68 15.60 -18.39
C LYS A 184 15.83 16.40 -19.36
N ASP A 185 15.14 15.71 -20.26
CA ASP A 185 14.24 16.30 -21.24
C ASP A 185 12.82 16.23 -20.66
N GLY A 186 11.96 17.23 -20.91
CA GLY A 186 10.63 17.30 -20.29
C GLY A 186 9.80 15.99 -20.33
N ILE A 187 8.80 15.88 -19.47
CA ILE A 187 8.02 14.65 -19.31
C ILE A 187 7.01 14.51 -20.47
N LYS A 188 7.07 13.38 -21.17
CA LYS A 188 6.11 12.93 -22.20
C LYS A 188 5.43 11.67 -21.69
N ILE A 189 4.24 11.84 -21.13
CA ILE A 189 3.48 10.80 -20.43
C ILE A 189 2.58 10.03 -21.40
N TYR A 190 2.71 8.70 -21.40
CA TYR A 190 1.70 7.79 -21.93
C TYR A 190 0.84 7.30 -20.75
N GLU A 191 -0.39 7.79 -20.63
CA GLU A 191 -1.34 7.29 -19.64
C GLU A 191 -1.92 5.95 -20.11
N ALA A 192 -1.94 4.97 -19.20
CA ALA A 192 -2.31 3.60 -19.56
C ALA A 192 -3.08 2.88 -18.44
N HIS A 193 -3.96 1.98 -18.86
CA HIS A 193 -4.66 1.03 -18.01
C HIS A 193 -4.41 -0.39 -18.52
N VAL A 194 -3.80 -1.24 -17.69
CA VAL A 194 -3.35 -2.59 -18.08
C VAL A 194 -4.51 -3.47 -18.57
N GLY A 195 -5.63 -3.46 -17.85
CA GLY A 195 -6.76 -4.35 -18.13
C GLY A 195 -7.45 -4.13 -19.48
N ILE A 196 -7.31 -2.97 -20.12
CA ILE A 196 -7.94 -2.66 -21.42
C ILE A 196 -6.91 -2.56 -22.56
N SER A 197 -5.67 -3.01 -22.31
CA SER A 197 -4.53 -2.88 -23.22
C SER A 197 -4.36 -4.10 -24.15
N THR A 198 -5.48 -4.70 -24.56
CA THR A 198 -5.53 -5.83 -25.49
C THR A 198 -6.64 -5.61 -26.52
N PRO A 199 -6.49 -6.07 -27.78
CA PRO A 199 -7.59 -6.06 -28.75
C PRO A 199 -8.67 -7.10 -28.42
N GLU A 200 -8.39 -8.08 -27.55
CA GLU A 200 -9.37 -9.09 -27.14
C GLU A 200 -10.35 -8.53 -26.09
N ALA A 201 -11.61 -8.97 -26.12
CA ALA A 201 -12.63 -8.63 -25.13
C ALA A 201 -12.42 -9.38 -23.79
N LYS A 202 -11.25 -9.18 -23.18
CA LYS A 202 -10.85 -9.76 -21.89
C LYS A 202 -9.98 -8.76 -21.12
N VAL A 203 -9.78 -9.02 -19.84
CA VAL A 203 -8.84 -8.23 -19.03
C VAL A 203 -7.40 -8.58 -19.43
N GLY A 204 -6.65 -7.57 -19.88
CA GLY A 204 -5.22 -7.69 -20.19
C GLY A 204 -4.37 -7.92 -18.93
N SER A 205 -3.26 -8.64 -19.07
CA SER A 205 -2.33 -8.92 -17.97
C SER A 205 -1.12 -7.99 -17.97
N TYR A 206 -0.43 -7.90 -16.83
CA TYR A 206 0.87 -7.22 -16.73
C TYR A 206 1.85 -7.78 -17.76
N LYS A 207 1.96 -9.11 -17.90
CA LYS A 207 2.83 -9.73 -18.92
C LYS A 207 2.47 -9.34 -20.36
N ASN A 208 1.18 -9.23 -20.67
CA ASN A 208 0.75 -8.74 -21.98
C ASN A 208 1.18 -7.28 -22.19
N PHE A 209 0.97 -6.41 -21.19
CA PHE A 209 1.40 -5.02 -21.26
C PHE A 209 2.92 -4.91 -21.46
N THR A 210 3.70 -5.66 -20.68
CA THR A 210 5.16 -5.73 -20.76
C THR A 210 5.64 -6.09 -22.16
N THR A 211 5.07 -7.14 -22.75
CA THR A 211 5.58 -7.69 -24.03
C THR A 211 5.00 -7.03 -25.27
N LYS A 212 3.77 -6.50 -25.21
CA LYS A 212 3.05 -5.96 -26.38
C LYS A 212 2.96 -4.43 -26.38
N ILE A 213 2.83 -3.81 -25.22
CA ILE A 213 2.50 -2.38 -25.11
C ILE A 213 3.73 -1.52 -24.86
N LEU A 214 4.63 -1.92 -23.96
CA LEU A 214 5.88 -1.18 -23.72
C LEU A 214 6.71 -0.90 -24.99
N PRO A 215 6.88 -1.85 -25.95
CA PRO A 215 7.58 -1.57 -27.20
C PRO A 215 6.91 -0.47 -28.04
N ILE A 216 5.58 -0.39 -28.02
CA ILE A 216 4.81 0.62 -28.75
C ILE A 216 5.03 1.98 -28.12
N ILE A 217 4.89 2.09 -26.79
CA ILE A 217 5.09 3.33 -26.04
C ILE A 217 6.49 3.90 -26.30
N HIS A 218 7.52 3.05 -26.19
CA HIS A 218 8.91 3.45 -26.43
C HIS A 218 9.12 3.91 -27.88
N ARG A 219 8.59 3.18 -28.87
CA ARG A 219 8.68 3.56 -30.30
C ARG A 219 8.00 4.89 -30.60
N LEU A 220 6.91 5.21 -29.92
CA LEU A 220 6.21 6.49 -30.05
C LEU A 220 6.97 7.66 -29.39
N GLY A 221 8.07 7.39 -28.68
CA GLY A 221 8.94 8.41 -28.11
C GLY A 221 8.46 8.99 -26.79
N TYR A 222 7.53 8.33 -26.09
CA TYR A 222 7.17 8.67 -24.71
C TYR A 222 8.30 8.25 -23.77
N ASN A 223 8.53 9.03 -22.70
CA ASN A 223 9.60 8.80 -21.72
C ASN A 223 9.07 8.57 -20.30
N SER A 224 7.75 8.51 -20.13
CA SER A 224 7.09 8.26 -18.85
C SER A 224 5.76 7.57 -19.08
N ILE A 225 5.37 6.69 -18.16
CA ILE A 225 4.09 5.99 -18.19
C ILE A 225 3.34 6.35 -16.91
N GLN A 226 2.13 6.90 -17.06
CA GLN A 226 1.19 7.02 -15.96
C GLN A 226 0.36 5.74 -15.92
N LEU A 227 0.66 4.86 -14.96
CA LEU A 227 0.00 3.55 -14.86
C LEU A 227 -1.20 3.65 -13.91
N MET A 228 -2.40 3.55 -14.47
CA MET A 228 -3.65 3.64 -13.72
C MET A 228 -4.09 2.29 -13.15
N ALA A 229 -5.00 2.34 -12.18
CA ALA A 229 -5.70 1.17 -11.62
C ALA A 229 -4.77 0.08 -11.04
N VAL A 230 -3.57 0.46 -10.58
CA VAL A 230 -2.59 -0.48 -10.00
C VAL A 230 -3.02 -0.99 -8.63
N MET A 231 -3.51 -0.11 -7.76
CA MET A 231 -4.01 -0.47 -6.43
C MET A 231 -5.30 -1.29 -6.56
N GLU A 232 -5.46 -2.32 -5.73
CA GLU A 232 -6.58 -3.25 -5.85
C GLU A 232 -7.93 -2.58 -5.58
N HIS A 233 -8.87 -2.82 -6.48
CA HIS A 233 -10.19 -2.20 -6.50
C HIS A 233 -11.22 -3.26 -6.89
N ALA A 234 -12.19 -3.54 -6.01
CA ALA A 234 -13.17 -4.60 -6.26
C ALA A 234 -14.06 -4.30 -7.48
N TYR A 235 -14.45 -3.04 -7.67
CA TYR A 235 -15.31 -2.63 -8.79
C TYR A 235 -14.48 -2.23 -10.01
N TYR A 236 -14.39 -3.10 -11.02
CA TYR A 236 -13.55 -2.89 -12.20
C TYR A 236 -13.93 -1.62 -12.99
N ALA A 237 -15.22 -1.30 -13.10
CA ALA A 237 -15.67 -0.11 -13.82
C ALA A 237 -15.40 1.21 -13.07
N SER A 238 -14.85 1.16 -11.85
CA SER A 238 -14.34 2.35 -11.17
C SER A 238 -13.07 2.90 -11.82
N PHE A 239 -12.48 2.19 -12.78
CA PHE A 239 -11.22 2.59 -13.44
C PHE A 239 -10.05 2.76 -12.45
N GLY A 240 -10.11 2.04 -11.32
CA GLY A 240 -9.14 2.11 -10.24
C GLY A 240 -9.41 3.16 -9.17
N TYR A 241 -10.46 3.99 -9.30
CA TYR A 241 -10.73 5.07 -8.35
C TYR A 241 -11.43 4.62 -7.06
N GLN A 242 -12.03 3.42 -7.03
CA GLN A 242 -12.60 2.83 -5.81
C GLN A 242 -11.68 1.76 -5.23
N VAL A 243 -10.57 2.20 -4.65
CA VAL A 243 -9.56 1.33 -4.02
C VAL A 243 -10.17 0.62 -2.82
N THR A 244 -9.85 -0.67 -2.70
CA THR A 244 -10.29 -1.55 -1.61
C THR A 244 -9.14 -2.06 -0.75
N ASN A 245 -7.98 -2.33 -1.35
CA ASN A 245 -6.78 -2.77 -0.63
C ASN A 245 -5.59 -1.94 -1.12
N PHE A 246 -5.09 -1.06 -0.25
CA PHE A 246 -4.16 0.00 -0.65
C PHE A 246 -2.75 -0.52 -0.98
N PHE A 247 -2.34 -1.64 -0.38
CA PHE A 247 -1.01 -2.25 -0.58
C PHE A 247 -1.01 -3.39 -1.61
N ALA A 248 -2.19 -3.82 -2.09
CA ALA A 248 -2.28 -4.89 -3.06
C ALA A 248 -2.21 -4.36 -4.49
N ALA A 249 -1.31 -4.95 -5.29
CA ALA A 249 -1.38 -4.82 -6.74
C ALA A 249 -2.62 -5.56 -7.25
N SER A 250 -3.39 -4.94 -8.16
CA SER A 250 -4.65 -5.52 -8.62
C SER A 250 -4.44 -6.89 -9.26
N SER A 251 -5.03 -7.90 -8.64
CA SER A 251 -4.86 -9.31 -8.98
C SER A 251 -5.42 -9.68 -10.34
N ARG A 252 -6.31 -8.86 -10.90
CA ARG A 252 -6.91 -9.04 -12.23
C ARG A 252 -5.86 -9.09 -13.34
N PHE A 253 -4.72 -8.43 -13.15
CA PHE A 253 -3.70 -8.31 -14.19
C PHE A 253 -2.54 -9.31 -13.99
N GLY A 254 -2.45 -9.95 -12.83
CA GLY A 254 -1.39 -10.92 -12.53
C GLY A 254 -0.96 -10.91 -11.06
N SER A 255 0.26 -11.37 -10.83
CA SER A 255 0.92 -11.36 -9.52
C SER A 255 1.64 -10.03 -9.24
N PRO A 256 1.95 -9.73 -7.97
CA PRO A 256 2.87 -8.64 -7.63
C PRO A 256 4.23 -8.74 -8.35
N GLU A 257 4.71 -9.95 -8.63
CA GLU A 257 5.97 -10.17 -9.36
C GLU A 257 5.87 -9.75 -10.83
N ASP A 258 4.72 -9.98 -11.47
CA ASP A 258 4.48 -9.55 -12.85
C ASP A 258 4.46 -8.02 -12.99
N LEU A 259 3.98 -7.31 -11.95
CA LEU A 259 4.05 -5.85 -11.90
C LEU A 259 5.49 -5.35 -11.73
N LYS A 260 6.29 -6.00 -10.86
CA LYS A 260 7.72 -5.68 -10.70
C LYS A 260 8.46 -5.87 -12.02
N GLU A 261 8.18 -6.95 -12.75
CA GLU A 261 8.74 -7.21 -14.07
C GLU A 261 8.36 -6.13 -15.08
N LEU A 262 7.07 -5.74 -15.13
CA LEU A 262 6.61 -4.66 -16.01
C LEU A 262 7.39 -3.36 -15.76
N ILE A 263 7.52 -2.95 -14.49
CA ILE A 263 8.21 -1.72 -14.12
C ILE A 263 9.69 -1.78 -14.51
N ASP A 264 10.37 -2.90 -14.24
CA ASP A 264 11.79 -3.05 -14.54
C ASP A 264 12.06 -3.10 -16.05
N GLU A 265 11.18 -3.75 -16.81
CA GLU A 265 11.24 -3.77 -18.28
C GLU A 265 10.94 -2.40 -18.89
N ALA A 266 10.05 -1.61 -18.26
CA ALA A 266 9.83 -0.22 -18.65
C ALA A 266 11.07 0.64 -18.40
N HIS A 267 11.78 0.44 -17.28
CA HIS A 267 13.04 1.15 -17.01
C HIS A 267 14.18 0.78 -17.96
N ARG A 268 14.16 -0.44 -18.52
CA ARG A 268 15.17 -0.92 -19.48
C ARG A 268 15.08 -0.25 -20.84
N ARG A 269 13.93 0.35 -21.15
CA ARG A 269 13.60 0.97 -22.44
C ARG A 269 13.75 2.48 -22.32
#